data_AF-A0A7L2LYC6-F1
#
_entry.id   AF-A0A7L2LYC6-F1
#
_cell.length_a   1.000
_cell.length_b   1.000
_cell.length_c   1.000
_cell.angle_alpha   90.00
_cell.angle_beta   90.00
_cell.angle_gamma   90.00
#
_symmetry.space_group_name_H-M   'P 1'
#
loop_
_entity.id
_entity.type
_entity.pdbx_description
1 polymer ?
#
loop_
_entity_poly.entity_id
_entity_poly.type
_entity_poly.pdbx_seq_one_letter_code
_entity_poly.pdbx_strand_id
1 'polypeptide(L)'
;AVPRTRILATGGASHNKKILQVLSDVFNAPVFTIDTANSACLGSAYRAIHGLVAERNVSLADVVKLAPEPRLAVTPTPGAEEV
;
A
#
# COMPACT_ATOMS: atom_id res chain seq x y z
N ALA A 1 -7.14 15.45 8.57
CA ALA A 1 -7.37 14.06 9.00
C ALA A 1 -6.53 13.14 8.12
N VAL A 2 -5.91 12.08 8.68
CA VAL A 2 -5.23 11.08 7.84
C VAL A 2 -6.29 10.35 7.03
N PRO A 3 -6.17 10.24 5.69
CA PRO A 3 -7.16 9.54 4.86
C PRO A 3 -7.35 8.11 5.36
N ARG A 4 -8.62 7.66 5.48
CA ARG A 4 -8.95 6.30 5.93
C ARG A 4 -8.52 5.22 4.93
N THR A 5 -8.28 5.62 3.69
CA THR A 5 -7.93 4.77 2.56
C THR A 5 -6.58 5.18 1.99
N ARG A 6 -5.76 4.18 1.65
CA ARG A 6 -4.53 4.34 0.87
C ARG A 6 -4.51 3.37 -0.30
N ILE A 7 -3.93 3.77 -1.41
CA ILE A 7 -3.79 2.94 -2.62
C ILE A 7 -2.35 2.45 -2.72
N LEU A 8 -2.16 1.17 -3.02
CA LEU A 8 -0.85 0.60 -3.34
C LEU A 8 -0.79 0.32 -4.85
N ALA A 9 0.09 1.02 -5.56
CA ALA A 9 0.32 0.82 -6.98
C ALA A 9 1.59 -0.01 -7.20
N THR A 10 1.47 -1.08 -8.00
CA THR A 10 2.57 -1.98 -8.40
C THR A 10 2.52 -2.24 -9.91
N GLY A 11 3.50 -2.96 -10.44
CA GLY A 11 3.64 -3.25 -11.87
C GLY A 11 4.33 -2.12 -12.66
N GLY A 12 4.49 -2.31 -13.98
CA GLY A 12 5.27 -1.39 -14.81
C GLY A 12 4.79 0.06 -14.78
N ALA A 13 3.48 0.28 -14.83
CA ALA A 13 2.88 1.62 -14.86
C ALA A 13 3.10 2.42 -13.56
N SER A 14 3.39 1.76 -12.43
CA SER A 14 3.60 2.47 -11.16
C SER A 14 4.88 3.31 -11.13
N HIS A 15 5.76 3.16 -12.13
CA HIS A 15 6.93 4.03 -12.31
C HIS A 15 6.56 5.41 -12.89
N ASN A 16 5.37 5.56 -13.48
CA ASN A 16 4.94 6.81 -14.09
C ASN A 16 4.09 7.64 -13.11
N LYS A 17 4.68 8.70 -12.56
CA LYS A 17 3.99 9.61 -11.63
C LYS A 17 2.72 10.25 -12.18
N LYS A 18 2.61 10.48 -13.49
CA LYS A 18 1.42 11.10 -14.10
C LYS A 18 0.24 10.13 -14.11
N ILE A 19 0.49 8.85 -14.40
CA ILE A 19 -0.52 7.79 -14.27
C ILE A 19 -0.99 7.69 -12.81
N LEU A 20 -0.04 7.68 -11.87
CA LEU A 20 -0.39 7.63 -10.44
C LEU A 20 -1.16 8.86 -9.98
N GLN A 21 -0.88 10.04 -10.53
CA GLN A 21 -1.60 11.27 -10.17
C GLN A 21 -3.08 11.16 -10.55
N VAL A 22 -3.38 10.72 -11.78
CA VAL A 22 -4.76 10.49 -12.23
C VAL A 22 -5.46 9.47 -11.32
N LEU A 23 -4.78 8.38 -10.95
CA LEU A 23 -5.30 7.41 -9.99
C LEU A 23 -5.59 8.04 -8.61
N SER A 24 -4.70 8.89 -8.11
CA SER A 24 -4.85 9.57 -6.82
C SER A 24 -6.03 10.54 -6.83
N ASP A 25 -6.16 11.31 -7.91
CA ASP A 25 -7.22 12.30 -8.13
C ASP A 25 -8.59 11.61 -8.23
N VAL A 26 -8.73 10.59 -9.08
CA VAL A 26 -9.99 9.86 -9.29
C VAL A 26 -10.54 9.21 -8.02
N PHE A 27 -9.66 8.64 -7.19
CA PHE A 27 -10.07 7.96 -5.95
C PHE A 27 -10.02 8.86 -4.72
N ASN A 28 -9.60 10.12 -4.87
CA ASN A 28 -9.34 11.05 -3.78
C ASN A 28 -8.57 10.40 -2.61
N ALA A 29 -7.51 9.64 -2.93
CA ALA A 29 -6.72 8.91 -1.96
C ALA A 29 -5.23 8.95 -2.28
N PRO A 30 -4.33 8.97 -1.27
CA PRO A 30 -2.90 8.93 -1.49
C PRO A 30 -2.47 7.60 -2.10
N VAL A 31 -1.58 7.66 -3.08
CA VAL A 31 -1.03 6.48 -3.77
C VAL A 31 0.41 6.25 -3.34
N PHE A 32 0.70 5.02 -2.92
CA PHE A 32 2.01 4.55 -2.51
C PHE A 32 2.53 3.51 -3.50
N THR A 33 3.85 3.37 -3.54
CA THR A 33 4.55 2.35 -4.33
C THR A 33 5.36 1.47 -3.39
N ILE A 34 5.48 0.20 -3.75
CA ILE A 34 6.34 -0.77 -3.06
C ILE A 34 7.31 -1.30 -4.09
N ASP A 35 8.59 -1.24 -3.77
CA ASP A 35 9.65 -1.79 -4.61
C ASP A 35 9.84 -3.28 -4.28
N THR A 36 8.90 -4.10 -4.74
CA THR A 36 9.01 -5.56 -4.60
C THR A 36 8.44 -6.28 -5.81
N ALA A 37 9.32 -6.97 -6.53
CA ALA A 37 8.92 -7.92 -7.57
C ALA A 37 8.36 -9.23 -6.98
N ASN A 38 8.63 -9.53 -5.70
CA ASN A 38 8.36 -10.82 -5.06
C ASN A 38 7.28 -10.72 -3.98
N SER A 39 6.22 -9.94 -4.23
CA SER A 39 5.13 -9.71 -3.25
C SER A 39 4.47 -11.00 -2.75
N ALA A 40 4.30 -11.99 -3.64
CA ALA A 40 3.73 -13.29 -3.28
C ALA A 40 4.62 -14.05 -2.29
N CYS A 41 5.92 -14.18 -2.59
CA CYS A 41 6.88 -14.85 -1.70
C CYS A 41 6.97 -14.17 -0.33
N LEU A 42 7.07 -12.83 -0.32
CA LEU A 42 7.14 -12.07 0.91
C LEU A 42 5.84 -12.20 1.73
N GLY A 43 4.68 -12.14 1.07
CA GLY A 43 3.39 -12.38 1.70
C GLY A 43 3.28 -13.77 2.32
N SER A 44 3.72 -14.83 1.62
CA SER A 44 3.77 -16.19 2.15
C SER A 44 4.66 -16.30 3.39
N ALA A 45 5.84 -15.66 3.39
CA ALA A 45 6.72 -15.62 4.56
C ALA A 45 6.05 -14.93 5.76
N TYR A 46 5.38 -13.79 5.54
CA TYR A 46 4.59 -13.12 6.59
C TYR A 46 3.46 -13.99 7.13
N ARG A 47 2.78 -14.75 6.25
CA ARG A 47 1.74 -15.70 6.69
C ARG A 47 2.32 -16.87 7.48
N ALA A 48 3.49 -17.38 7.13
CA ALA A 48 4.17 -18.42 7.91
C ALA A 48 4.52 -17.92 9.31
N ILE A 49 5.07 -16.71 9.43
CA ILE A 49 5.34 -16.06 10.73
C ILE A 49 4.03 -15.86 11.51
N HIS A 50 2.96 -15.43 10.85
CA HIS A 50 1.64 -15.28 11.49
C HIS A 50 1.13 -16.60 12.06
N GLY A 51 1.35 -17.72 11.37
CA GLY A 51 1.02 -19.06 11.87
C GLY A 51 1.76 -19.44 13.15
N LEU A 52 3.03 -19.03 13.32
CA LEU A 52 3.82 -19.32 14.52
C LEU A 52 3.28 -18.63 15.80
N VAL A 53 2.51 -17.55 15.65
CA VAL A 53 1.95 -16.78 16.76
C VAL A 53 0.42 -16.85 16.83
N ALA A 54 -0.20 -17.80 16.11
CA ALA A 54 -1.65 -17.88 15.97
C ALA A 54 -2.39 -18.04 17.32
N GLU A 55 -1.86 -18.84 18.23
CA GLU A 55 -2.43 -19.07 19.58
C GLU A 55 -2.48 -17.79 20.43
N ARG A 56 -1.66 -16.79 20.10
CA ARG A 56 -1.60 -15.51 20.82
C ARG A 56 -2.63 -14.49 20.30
N ASN A 57 -3.47 -14.87 19.35
CA ASN A 57 -4.50 -14.00 18.73
C ASN A 57 -3.95 -12.67 18.19
N VAL A 58 -2.70 -12.67 17.73
CA VAL A 58 -2.06 -11.47 17.14
C VAL A 58 -2.60 -11.26 15.73
N SER A 59 -2.97 -10.02 15.40
CA SER A 59 -3.44 -9.68 14.05
C SER A 59 -2.30 -9.76 13.04
N LEU A 60 -2.61 -10.01 11.76
CA LEU A 60 -1.58 -9.97 10.72
C LEU A 60 -0.91 -8.59 10.64
N ALA A 61 -1.68 -7.51 10.84
CA ALA A 61 -1.17 -6.14 10.83
C ALA A 61 -0.07 -5.94 11.88
N ASP A 62 -0.27 -6.50 13.09
CA ASP A 62 0.73 -6.44 14.16
C ASP A 62 1.97 -7.28 13.86
N VAL A 63 1.79 -8.44 13.20
CA VAL A 63 2.90 -9.29 12.76
C VAL A 63 3.78 -8.57 11.74
N VAL A 64 3.18 -7.82 10.82
CA VAL A 64 3.91 -7.12 9.75
C VAL A 64 4.26 -5.68 10.08
N LYS A 65 4.09 -5.22 11.33
CA LYS A 65 4.33 -3.82 11.73
C LYS A 65 5.78 -3.33 11.52
N LEU A 66 6.73 -4.27 11.45
CA LEU A 66 8.15 -4.01 11.21
C LEU A 66 8.53 -4.23 9.73
N ALA A 67 7.57 -4.58 8.87
CA ALA A 67 7.81 -4.66 7.45
C ALA A 67 8.18 -3.27 6.88
N PRO A 68 8.98 -3.21 5.81
CA PRO A 68 9.27 -1.94 5.14
C PRO A 68 7.98 -1.23 4.74
N GLU A 69 7.86 0.06 5.10
CA GLU A 69 6.70 0.86 4.76
C GLU A 69 6.67 1.18 3.25
N PRO A 70 5.48 1.23 2.64
CA PRO A 70 5.32 1.72 1.27
C PRO A 70 5.78 3.17 1.14
N ARG A 71 6.34 3.53 0.00
CA ARG A 71 6.76 4.92 -0.28
C ARG A 71 5.62 5.71 -0.90
N LEU A 72 5.26 6.84 -0.29
CA LEU A 72 4.29 7.77 -0.86
C LEU A 72 4.79 8.27 -2.23
N ALA A 73 3.97 8.09 -3.27
CA ALA A 73 4.30 8.50 -4.63
C ALA A 73 3.64 9.83 -5.01
N VAL A 74 2.34 9.97 -4.74
CA VAL A 74 1.53 11.15 -5.02
C VAL A 74 0.36 11.26 -4.03
N THR A 75 -0.19 12.46 -3.90
CA THR A 75 -1.43 12.76 -3.16
C THR A 75 -2.43 13.42 -4.10
N PRO A 76 -3.74 13.38 -3.78
CA PRO A 76 -4.76 14.01 -4.60
C PRO A 76 -4.49 15.50 -4.77
N THR A 77 -4.75 16.02 -5.97
CA THR A 77 -4.74 17.45 -6.25
C THR A 77 -5.93 18.10 -5.54
N PRO A 78 -5.76 19.25 -4.87
CA PRO A 78 -6.88 19.97 -4.27
C PRO A 78 -7.98 20.26 -5.31
N GLY A 79 -9.25 19.92 -5.01
CA GLY A 79 -10.38 20.15 -5.92
C GLY A 79 -10.59 19.06 -6.99
N ALA A 80 -9.78 17.99 -6.99
CA ALA A 80 -9.97 16.86 -7.91
C ALA A 80 -11.25 16.05 -7.65
N GLU A 81 -11.89 16.26 -6.49
CA GLU A 81 -13.16 15.61 -6.13
C GLU A 81 -14.40 16.18 -6.84
N GLU A 82 -14.29 17.32 -7.52
CA GLU A 82 -15.43 18.04 -8.15
C GLU A 82 -15.71 17.66 -9.62
N VAL A 83 -15.43 16.43 -10.04
CA VAL A 83 -15.75 15.95 -11.41
C VAL A 83 -16.96 15.02 -11.41
#